data_AF-A0A348WRB4-F1
#
_entry.id   AF-A0A348WRB4-F1
#
_cell.length_a   1.000
_cell.length_b   1.000
_cell.length_c   1.000
_cell.angle_alpha   90.00
_cell.angle_beta   90.00
_cell.angle_gamma   90.00
#
_symmetry.space_group_name_H-M   'P 1'
#
loop_
_entity.id
_entity.type
_entity.pdbx_description
1 polymer ?
#
loop_
_entity_poly.entity_id
_entity_poly.type
_entity_poly.pdbx_seq_one_letter_code
_entity_poly.pdbx_strand_id
1 'polypeptide(L)'
;PRIDRDDEGKPVRVWVSAQDNIGTELIFEALKERLGPQMVNLSLKLPPSMGKLRGTLYQLNSVSAERIDEQGELELDIKMSIVDWNKLQKEYDNRLDNYIQ
;
A
#
# COMPACT_ATOMS: atom_id res chain seq x y z
N PRO A 1 8.24 28.39 11.57
CA PRO A 1 8.32 26.92 11.35
C PRO A 1 7.98 26.63 9.89
N ARG A 2 8.67 25.67 9.25
CA ARG A 2 8.41 25.30 7.85
C ARG A 2 8.92 23.89 7.55
N ILE A 3 8.44 23.31 6.45
CA ILE A 3 8.94 22.04 5.90
C ILE A 3 9.72 22.37 4.62
N ASP A 4 10.98 21.98 4.55
CA ASP A 4 11.74 21.99 3.30
C ASP A 4 11.48 20.65 2.57
N ARG A 5 11.29 20.71 1.26
CA ARG A 5 10.96 19.57 0.38
C ARG A 5 12.06 19.38 -0.67
N ASP A 6 12.25 18.14 -1.12
CA ASP A 6 13.16 17.83 -2.24
C ASP A 6 12.51 18.12 -3.61
N ASP A 7 13.25 17.81 -4.68
CA ASP A 7 12.81 18.01 -6.07
C ASP A 7 11.59 17.15 -6.45
N GLU A 8 11.29 16.10 -5.69
CA GLU A 8 10.08 15.27 -5.83
C GLU A 8 8.93 15.75 -4.92
N GLY A 9 9.12 16.85 -4.18
CA GLY A 9 8.14 17.40 -3.26
C GLY A 9 8.05 16.66 -1.91
N LYS A 10 8.95 15.73 -1.59
CA LYS A 10 8.93 14.97 -0.34
C LYS A 10 9.59 15.75 0.80
N PRO A 11 9.05 15.71 2.03
CA PRO A 11 9.67 16.36 3.19
C PRO A 11 11.09 15.85 3.46
N VAL A 12 12.07 16.76 3.52
CA VAL A 12 13.47 16.44 3.87
C VAL A 12 13.92 17.08 5.18
N ARG A 13 13.30 18.19 5.61
CA ARG A 13 13.62 18.87 6.86
C ARG A 13 12.41 19.61 7.41
N VAL A 14 12.25 19.59 8.73
CA VAL A 14 11.25 20.39 9.43
C VAL A 14 11.96 21.34 10.40
N TRP A 15 11.70 22.64 10.26
CA TRP A 15 12.24 23.67 11.14
C TRP A 15 11.25 23.99 12.25
N VAL A 16 11.63 23.73 13.50
CA VAL A 16 10.80 23.91 14.70
C VAL A 16 11.53 24.68 15.79
N SER A 17 10.78 25.25 16.74
CA SER A 17 11.30 25.72 18.02
C SER A 17 10.67 24.87 19.12
N ALA A 18 11.47 24.00 19.75
CA ALA A 18 11.00 23.16 20.85
C ALA A 18 10.72 23.99 22.12
N GLN A 19 11.47 25.09 22.32
CA GLN A 19 11.31 25.99 23.45
C GLN A 19 9.96 26.72 23.40
N ASP A 20 9.58 27.21 22.22
CA ASP A 20 8.32 27.96 22.04
C ASP A 20 7.14 27.03 21.67
N ASN A 21 7.38 25.73 21.57
CA ASN A 21 6.44 24.72 21.08
C ASN A 21 5.83 25.06 19.70
N ILE A 22 6.67 25.53 18.78
CA ILE A 22 6.25 25.98 17.45
C ILE A 22 6.71 24.97 16.40
N GLY A 23 5.76 24.40 15.64
CA GLY A 23 6.03 23.56 14.46
C GLY A 23 6.05 22.06 14.73
N THR A 24 5.69 21.62 15.94
CA THR A 24 5.55 20.20 16.29
C THR A 24 4.52 19.49 15.38
N GLU A 25 3.46 20.18 14.98
CA GLU A 25 2.44 19.71 14.06
C GLU A 25 3.00 19.42 12.67
N LEU A 26 3.96 20.24 12.20
CA LEU A 26 4.63 20.04 10.91
C LEU A 26 5.54 18.81 10.90
N ILE A 27 6.04 18.39 12.08
CA ILE A 27 6.77 17.11 12.21
C ILE A 27 5.80 15.96 11.95
N PHE A 28 4.62 15.97 12.57
CA PHE A 28 3.62 14.93 12.35
C PHE A 28 3.11 14.91 10.92
N GLU A 29 2.95 16.07 10.28
CA GLU A 29 2.62 16.19 8.85
C GLU A 29 3.70 15.53 7.98
N ALA A 30 4.97 15.94 8.15
CA ALA A 30 6.08 15.38 7.39
C ALA A 30 6.23 13.87 7.60
N LEU A 31 6.02 13.38 8.83
CA LEU A 31 6.04 11.95 9.14
C LEU A 31 4.88 11.21 8.48
N LYS A 32 3.65 11.75 8.49
CA LYS A 32 2.52 11.13 7.78
C LYS A 32 2.76 11.03 6.28
N GLU A 33 3.39 12.03 5.69
CA GLU A 33 3.73 11.99 4.26
C GLU A 33 4.87 10.99 3.97
N ARG A 34 5.89 10.92 4.84
CA ARG A 34 7.08 10.07 4.61
C ARG A 34 6.89 8.62 5.02
N LEU A 35 6.06 8.39 6.04
CA LEU A 35 5.76 7.09 6.64
C LEU A 35 4.32 6.65 6.38
N GLY A 36 3.55 7.44 5.63
CA GLY A 36 2.25 6.99 5.11
C GLY A 36 2.46 5.65 4.41
N PRO A 37 1.56 4.68 4.62
CA PRO A 37 1.75 3.34 4.06
C PRO A 37 1.89 3.49 2.55
N GLN A 38 3.04 3.11 2.00
CA GLN A 38 3.18 2.98 0.57
C GLN A 38 2.16 1.94 0.14
N MET A 39 1.16 2.37 -0.64
CA MET A 39 0.08 1.50 -1.08
C MET A 39 0.47 0.86 -2.41
N VAL A 40 0.19 -0.43 -2.55
CA VAL A 40 0.20 -1.10 -3.84
C VAL A 40 -1.24 -1.13 -4.36
N ASN A 41 -1.41 -0.83 -5.64
CA ASN A 41 -2.64 -1.02 -6.37
C ASN A 41 -2.34 -2.03 -7.49
N LEU A 42 -2.90 -3.22 -7.41
CA LEU A 42 -2.59 -4.32 -8.32
C LEU A 42 -3.87 -4.93 -8.86
N SER A 43 -3.86 -5.38 -10.11
CA SER A 43 -4.90 -6.24 -10.66
C SER A 43 -4.36 -7.66 -10.71
N LEU A 44 -5.09 -8.59 -10.10
CA LEU A 44 -4.70 -9.99 -9.96
C LEU A 44 -5.66 -10.88 -10.74
N LYS A 45 -5.12 -11.77 -11.58
CA LYS A 45 -5.87 -12.85 -12.21
C LYS A 45 -5.65 -14.13 -11.42
N LEU A 46 -6.64 -14.51 -10.62
CA LEU A 46 -6.56 -15.67 -9.72
C LEU A 46 -7.28 -16.89 -10.32
N PRO A 47 -6.62 -18.05 -10.41
CA PRO A 47 -7.30 -19.29 -10.76
C PRO A 47 -8.20 -19.76 -9.60
N PRO A 48 -9.22 -20.59 -9.87
CA PRO A 48 -10.11 -21.12 -8.82
C PRO A 48 -9.39 -21.84 -7.67
N SER A 49 -8.19 -22.39 -7.93
CA SER A 49 -7.34 -23.05 -6.93
C SER A 49 -6.79 -22.08 -5.86
N MET A 50 -6.80 -20.77 -6.11
CA MET A 50 -6.30 -19.73 -5.20
C MET A 50 -7.39 -19.11 -4.30
N GLY A 51 -8.47 -19.85 -4.02
CA GLY A 51 -9.56 -19.38 -3.15
C GLY A 51 -9.13 -18.95 -1.74
N LYS A 52 -8.04 -19.53 -1.19
CA LYS A 52 -7.47 -19.11 0.09
C LYS A 52 -6.95 -17.66 0.03
N LEU A 53 -6.16 -17.34 -1.00
CA LEU A 53 -5.61 -16.00 -1.20
C LEU A 53 -6.72 -14.96 -1.34
N ARG A 54 -7.75 -15.27 -2.15
CA ARG A 54 -8.96 -14.44 -2.27
C ARG A 54 -9.57 -14.15 -0.90
N GLY A 55 -9.80 -15.18 -0.09
CA GLY A 55 -10.35 -15.03 1.26
C GLY A 55 -9.48 -14.13 2.15
N THR A 56 -8.16 -14.29 2.11
CA THR A 56 -7.21 -13.44 2.85
C THR A 56 -7.29 -11.98 2.39
N LEU A 57 -7.37 -11.71 1.09
CA LEU A 57 -7.50 -10.35 0.55
C LEU A 57 -8.79 -9.66 1.00
N TYR A 58 -9.90 -10.40 1.08
CA TYR A 58 -11.15 -9.90 1.66
C TYR A 58 -11.04 -9.66 3.17
N GLN A 59 -10.41 -10.56 3.92
CA GLN A 59 -10.20 -10.40 5.36
C GLN A 59 -9.35 -9.16 5.68
N LEU A 60 -8.40 -8.82 4.79
CA LEU A 60 -7.57 -7.63 4.87
C LEU A 60 -8.27 -6.36 4.35
N ASN A 61 -9.55 -6.42 3.97
CA ASN A 61 -10.31 -5.32 3.34
C ASN A 61 -9.54 -4.67 2.17
N SER A 62 -8.78 -5.48 1.44
CA SER A 62 -7.85 -5.01 0.41
C SER A 62 -8.44 -5.09 -0.99
N VAL A 63 -9.61 -5.72 -1.17
CA VAL A 63 -10.28 -5.84 -2.48
C VAL A 63 -11.06 -4.57 -2.78
N SER A 64 -10.72 -3.92 -3.89
CA SER A 64 -11.44 -2.76 -4.43
C SER A 64 -12.48 -3.12 -5.50
N ALA A 65 -12.24 -4.16 -6.29
CA ALA A 65 -13.21 -4.68 -7.25
C ALA A 65 -12.95 -6.16 -7.55
N GLU A 66 -14.01 -6.86 -7.97
CA GLU A 66 -13.96 -8.26 -8.38
C GLU A 66 -14.78 -8.45 -9.66
N ARG A 67 -14.23 -9.19 -10.63
CA ARG A 67 -14.80 -9.45 -11.94
C ARG A 67 -14.54 -10.90 -12.33
N ILE A 68 -15.42 -11.47 -13.15
CA ILE A 68 -15.16 -12.75 -13.83
C ILE A 68 -14.92 -12.41 -15.30
N ASP A 69 -13.81 -12.88 -15.85
CA ASP A 69 -13.48 -12.65 -17.26
C ASP A 69 -14.28 -13.58 -18.19
N GLU A 70 -14.15 -13.37 -19.50
CA GLU A 70 -14.83 -14.18 -20.52
C GLU A 70 -14.35 -15.64 -20.55
N GLN A 71 -13.22 -15.95 -19.92
CA GLN A 71 -12.65 -17.30 -19.79
C GLN A 71 -13.08 -17.99 -18.48
N GLY A 72 -13.82 -17.30 -17.60
CA GLY A 72 -14.27 -17.80 -16.30
C GLY A 72 -13.22 -17.69 -15.19
N GLU A 73 -12.11 -16.98 -15.44
CA GLU A 73 -11.09 -16.68 -14.44
C GLU A 73 -11.50 -15.44 -13.62
N LEU A 74 -10.97 -15.36 -12.39
CA LEU A 74 -11.32 -14.30 -11.46
C LEU A 74 -10.31 -13.17 -11.53
N GLU A 75 -10.77 -11.96 -11.81
CA GLU A 75 -9.97 -10.74 -11.77
C GLU A 75 -10.30 -9.94 -10.50
N LEU A 76 -9.29 -9.64 -9.69
CA LEU A 76 -9.41 -8.84 -8.48
C LEU A 76 -8.51 -7.62 -8.54
N ASP A 77 -9.11 -6.44 -8.37
CA ASP A 77 -8.34 -5.23 -8.13
C ASP A 77 -8.15 -5.07 -6.62
N ILE A 78 -6.91 -4.97 -6.18
CA ILE A 78 -6.56 -4.81 -4.77
C ILE A 78 -5.82 -3.52 -4.48
N LYS A 79 -6.04 -2.99 -3.28
CA LYS A 79 -5.35 -1.84 -2.72
C LYS A 79 -4.97 -2.14 -1.27
N MET A 80 -3.68 -2.22 -0.99
CA MET A 80 -3.16 -2.53 0.35
C MET A 80 -1.79 -1.94 0.61
N SER A 81 -1.32 -2.01 1.86
CA SER A 81 0.03 -1.55 2.19
C SER A 81 1.09 -2.46 1.56
N ILE A 82 2.22 -1.90 1.14
CA ILE A 82 3.35 -2.67 0.58
C ILE A 82 3.91 -3.66 1.61
N VAL A 83 3.79 -3.34 2.90
CA VAL A 83 4.22 -4.23 3.99
C VAL A 83 3.38 -5.49 4.00
N ASP A 84 2.06 -5.35 3.89
CA ASP A 84 1.15 -6.50 3.89
C ASP A 84 1.23 -7.27 2.57
N TRP A 85 1.43 -6.59 1.44
CA TRP A 85 1.75 -7.25 0.17
C TRP A 85 3.03 -8.09 0.26
N ASN A 86 4.12 -7.54 0.81
CA ASN A 86 5.37 -8.27 0.99
C ASN A 86 5.25 -9.45 1.96
N LYS A 87 4.39 -9.36 2.98
CA LYS A 87 4.08 -10.51 3.86
C LYS A 87 3.35 -11.61 3.08
N LEU A 88 2.35 -11.24 2.27
CA LEU A 88 1.64 -12.19 1.42
C LEU A 88 2.58 -12.83 0.41
N GLN A 89 3.45 -12.06 -0.26
CA GLN A 89 4.45 -12.62 -1.15
C GLN A 89 5.28 -13.70 -0.46
N LYS A 90 5.76 -13.44 0.76
CA LYS A 90 6.54 -14.43 1.54
C LYS A 90 5.73 -15.68 1.91
N GLU A 91 4.45 -15.55 2.25
CA GLU A 91 3.58 -16.71 2.54
C GLU A 91 3.38 -17.61 1.31
N TYR A 92 3.43 -17.02 0.10
CA TYR A 92 3.22 -17.70 -1.18
C TYR A 92 4.52 -17.82 -2.00
N ASP A 93 5.68 -18.01 -1.34
CA ASP A 93 7.00 -18.24 -1.96
C ASP A 93 7.42 -17.20 -3.02
N ASN A 94 7.00 -15.95 -2.86
CA ASN A 94 7.17 -14.83 -3.79
C ASN A 94 6.62 -15.10 -5.21
N ARG A 95 5.59 -15.94 -5.32
CA ARG A 95 4.96 -16.30 -6.61
C ARG A 95 3.71 -15.48 -6.94
N LEU A 96 3.33 -14.54 -6.06
CA LEU A 96 2.12 -13.73 -6.29
C LEU A 96 2.22 -12.84 -7.52
N ASP A 97 3.44 -12.47 -7.92
CA ASP A 97 3.68 -11.64 -9.10
C ASP A 97 3.29 -12.34 -10.40
N ASN A 98 3.22 -13.68 -10.41
CA ASN A 98 2.76 -14.45 -11.56
C ASN A 98 1.26 -14.26 -11.84
N TYR A 99 0.52 -13.75 -10.87
CA TYR A 99 -0.91 -13.48 -11.00
C TYR A 99 -1.19 -12.01 -11.28
N ILE A 100 -0.18 -11.13 -11.30
CA ILE A 100 -0.37 -9.72 -11.67
C ILE A 100 -0.60 -9.64 -13.18
N GLN A 101 -1.64 -8.90 -13.57
CA GLN A 101 -1.96 -8.60 -14.98
C GLN A 101 -1.15 -7.43 -15.53
#